data_AF-A0A957EA02-F1
#
_entry.id   AF-A0A957EA02-F1
#
_cell.length_a   1.000
_cell.length_b   1.000
_cell.length_c   1.000
_cell.angle_alpha   90.00
_cell.angle_beta   90.00
_cell.angle_gamma   90.00
#
_symmetry.space_group_name_H-M   'P 1'
#
loop_
_entity.id
_entity.type
_entity.pdbx_description
1 polymer ?
#
loop_
_entity_poly.entity_id
_entity_poly.type
_entity_poly.pdbx_seq_one_letter_code
_entity_poly.pdbx_strand_id
1 'polypeptide(L)'
;MTDKMENHQADTPIAGLTGGQFEMTSSTTAVRQQQLLQMRPTLIVGIGGSGQLILANLKSLLQASFDDSWRRRVRLLAFDTTEETFQMQGENGLVTLEADAEFFDIGNVPVNSIVRNIDSQAAIKERLGPVLAKLPVGVLRSGSKQLRPFGLMAMLWNHPTVVGQLRQALWMLAGRNQTLEQVTQQQGINVFICCSLVGGTGS
;
A
#
# COMPACT_ATOMS: atom_id res chain seq x y z
N MET A 1 -28.43 -76.87 2.46
CA MET A 1 -27.81 -77.33 3.72
C MET A 1 -26.58 -76.47 3.94
N THR A 2 -26.80 -75.29 4.53
CA THR A 2 -26.46 -74.93 5.92
C THR A 2 -24.98 -74.53 6.01
N ASP A 3 -24.67 -73.25 5.84
CA ASP A 3 -24.77 -72.21 6.89
C ASP A 3 -23.64 -72.36 7.91
N LYS A 4 -22.67 -71.46 7.86
CA LYS A 4 -22.33 -70.59 9.00
C LYS A 4 -21.29 -69.54 8.59
N MET A 5 -21.79 -68.30 8.60
CA MET A 5 -21.02 -67.08 8.75
C MET A 5 -20.32 -67.06 10.11
N GLU A 6 -19.08 -66.58 10.15
CA GLU A 6 -18.51 -65.86 11.29
C GLU A 6 -17.33 -65.03 10.79
N ASN A 7 -17.63 -63.79 10.37
CA ASN A 7 -16.64 -62.78 10.02
C ASN A 7 -16.49 -61.86 11.22
N HIS A 8 -15.48 -62.09 12.05
CA HIS A 8 -15.04 -61.16 13.08
C HIS A 8 -13.92 -60.29 12.51
N GLN A 9 -14.28 -59.11 12.01
CA GLN A 9 -13.35 -57.99 11.91
C GLN A 9 -13.95 -56.80 12.66
N ALA A 10 -13.20 -56.35 13.65
CA ALA A 10 -13.56 -55.28 14.55
C ALA A 10 -13.64 -53.93 13.82
N ASP A 11 -14.79 -53.27 13.94
CA ASP A 11 -14.96 -51.85 13.66
C ASP A 11 -14.02 -51.05 14.56
N THR A 12 -12.95 -50.54 13.98
CA THR A 12 -12.18 -49.43 14.58
C THR A 12 -12.73 -48.15 13.98
N PRO A 13 -13.37 -47.25 14.75
CA PRO A 13 -13.81 -45.97 14.20
C PRO A 13 -12.58 -45.15 13.81
N ILE A 14 -12.43 -44.89 12.51
CA ILE A 14 -11.48 -43.92 11.98
C ILE A 14 -11.90 -42.56 12.53
N ALA A 15 -11.14 -42.08 13.52
CA ALA A 15 -11.31 -40.75 14.08
C ALA A 15 -11.29 -39.72 12.94
N GLY A 16 -12.40 -39.00 12.82
CA GLY A 16 -12.61 -38.00 11.80
C GLY A 16 -11.53 -36.92 11.85
N LEU A 17 -10.91 -36.69 10.69
CA LEU A 17 -10.25 -35.43 10.36
C LEU A 17 -11.31 -34.33 10.29
N THR A 18 -11.75 -33.88 11.46
CA THR A 18 -12.53 -32.66 11.62
C THR A 18 -11.55 -31.50 11.73
N GLY A 19 -11.84 -30.45 10.96
CA GLY A 19 -10.97 -29.30 10.77
C GLY A 19 -10.43 -28.76 12.09
N GLY A 20 -9.10 -28.82 12.22
CA GLY A 20 -8.39 -28.04 13.21
C GLY A 20 -8.58 -26.56 12.88
N GLN A 21 -9.59 -25.95 13.50
CA GLN A 21 -9.51 -24.54 13.83
C GLN A 21 -8.25 -24.39 14.68
N PHE A 22 -7.19 -23.85 14.09
CA PHE A 22 -6.07 -23.34 14.87
C PHE A 22 -6.62 -22.16 15.68
N GLU A 23 -7.11 -22.44 16.89
CA GLU A 23 -7.32 -21.40 17.89
C GLU A 23 -5.95 -20.76 18.14
N MET A 24 -5.77 -19.54 17.62
CA MET A 24 -4.65 -18.70 18.02
C MET A 24 -4.77 -18.49 19.54
N THR A 25 -3.88 -19.13 20.29
CA THR A 25 -3.80 -18.97 21.74
C THR A 25 -3.65 -17.50 22.09
N SER A 26 -4.36 -17.03 23.11
CA SER A 26 -4.37 -15.64 23.59
C SER A 26 -2.97 -15.05 23.85
N SER A 27 -1.97 -15.91 24.11
CA SER A 27 -0.55 -15.53 24.24
C SER A 27 0.07 -15.04 22.93
N THR A 28 -0.28 -15.60 21.78
CA THR A 28 0.31 -15.25 20.48
C THR A 28 -0.15 -13.87 20.03
N THR A 29 -1.44 -13.57 20.21
CA THR A 29 -2.02 -12.25 19.90
C THR A 29 -1.44 -11.16 20.80
N ALA A 30 -1.27 -11.43 22.09
CA ALA A 30 -0.66 -10.49 23.03
C ALA A 30 0.79 -10.15 22.66
N VAL A 31 1.59 -11.15 22.26
CA VAL A 31 2.97 -10.95 21.80
C VAL A 31 3.01 -10.08 20.53
N ARG A 32 2.16 -10.33 19.54
CA ARG A 32 2.10 -9.52 18.30
C ARG A 32 1.68 -8.08 18.58
N GLN A 33 0.71 -7.87 19.48
CA GLN A 33 0.31 -6.52 19.89
C GLN A 33 1.45 -5.77 20.60
N GLN A 34 2.20 -6.44 21.47
CA GLN A 34 3.37 -5.85 22.11
C GLN A 34 4.48 -5.52 21.09
N GLN A 35 4.72 -6.39 20.10
CA GLN A 35 5.63 -6.10 18.99
C GLN A 35 5.21 -4.84 18.23
N LEU A 36 3.93 -4.71 17.89
CA LEU A 36 3.41 -3.53 17.20
C LEU A 36 3.61 -2.25 18.04
N LEU A 37 3.40 -2.31 19.36
CA LEU A 37 3.60 -1.16 20.24
C LEU A 37 5.08 -0.72 20.30
N GLN A 38 6.02 -1.64 20.11
CA GLN A 38 7.46 -1.36 20.07
C GLN A 38 7.95 -0.90 18.68
N MET A 39 7.13 -1.03 17.63
CA MET A 39 7.49 -0.55 16.31
C MET A 39 7.57 0.98 16.28
N ARG A 40 8.65 1.48 15.68
CA ARG A 40 8.78 2.90 15.36
C ARG A 40 7.66 3.32 14.40
N PRO A 41 7.02 4.49 14.59
CA PRO A 41 6.07 5.01 13.62
C PRO A 41 6.68 5.04 12.22
N THR A 42 5.94 4.52 11.24
CA THR A 42 6.47 4.28 9.89
C THR A 42 5.47 4.76 8.83
N LEU A 43 5.96 5.55 7.89
CA LEU A 43 5.27 5.92 6.65
C LEU A 43 5.90 5.16 5.48
N ILE A 44 5.07 4.53 4.66
CA ILE A 44 5.52 3.80 3.47
C ILE A 44 4.78 4.39 2.27
N VAL A 45 5.56 4.92 1.33
CA VAL A 45 5.07 5.64 0.15
C VAL A 45 5.34 4.80 -1.08
N GLY A 46 4.28 4.34 -1.75
CA GLY A 46 4.34 3.65 -3.04
C GLY A 46 4.19 4.65 -4.19
N ILE A 47 5.04 4.56 -5.21
CA ILE A 47 4.92 5.40 -6.41
C ILE A 47 4.86 4.51 -7.66
N GLY A 48 3.79 4.68 -8.44
CA GLY A 48 3.48 3.87 -9.61
C GLY A 48 3.03 2.45 -9.26
N GLY A 49 2.71 1.67 -10.29
CA GLY A 49 2.05 0.38 -10.10
C GLY A 49 2.85 -0.64 -9.26
N SER A 50 4.18 -0.66 -9.40
CA SER A 50 5.01 -1.52 -8.53
C SER A 50 4.95 -1.09 -7.07
N GLY A 51 4.95 0.21 -6.80
CA GLY A 51 4.79 0.73 -5.44
C GLY A 51 3.43 0.35 -4.87
N GLN A 52 2.36 0.53 -5.65
CA GLN A 52 1.00 0.15 -5.28
C GLN A 52 0.89 -1.36 -4.96
N LEU A 53 1.48 -2.22 -5.79
CA LEU A 53 1.52 -3.67 -5.58
C LEU A 53 2.24 -4.05 -4.28
N ILE A 54 3.40 -3.44 -4.01
CA ILE A 54 4.15 -3.64 -2.76
C ILE A 54 3.28 -3.25 -1.56
N LEU A 55 2.60 -2.11 -1.61
CA LEU A 55 1.76 -1.67 -0.50
C LEU A 55 0.53 -2.56 -0.30
N ALA A 56 -0.12 -3.01 -1.38
CA ALA A 56 -1.26 -3.92 -1.28
C ALA A 56 -0.85 -5.27 -0.67
N ASN A 57 0.32 -5.80 -1.07
CA ASN A 57 0.88 -7.01 -0.45
C ASN A 57 1.17 -6.79 1.04
N LEU A 58 1.84 -5.68 1.37
CA LEU A 58 2.18 -5.35 2.75
C LEU A 58 0.94 -5.14 3.62
N LYS A 59 -0.11 -4.49 3.09
CA LYS A 59 -1.39 -4.33 3.78
C LYS A 59 -1.99 -5.68 4.15
N SER A 60 -1.98 -6.64 3.22
CA SER A 60 -2.45 -8.01 3.47
C SER A 60 -1.67 -8.68 4.62
N LEU A 61 -0.34 -8.58 4.60
CA LEU A 61 0.51 -9.12 5.66
C LEU A 61 0.27 -8.45 7.02
N LEU A 62 0.09 -7.13 7.04
CA LEU A 62 -0.19 -6.35 8.25
C LEU A 62 -1.56 -6.70 8.83
N GLN A 63 -2.58 -6.88 7.98
CA GLN A 63 -3.92 -7.30 8.41
C GLN A 63 -3.91 -8.72 8.98
N ALA A 64 -3.22 -9.67 8.33
CA ALA A 64 -3.08 -11.03 8.85
C ALA A 64 -2.30 -11.09 10.18
N SER A 65 -1.34 -10.18 10.38
CA SER A 65 -0.48 -10.17 11.57
C SER A 65 -1.08 -9.41 12.76
N PHE A 66 -1.78 -8.30 12.51
CA PHE A 66 -2.14 -7.32 13.53
C PHE A 66 -3.59 -6.81 13.42
N ASP A 67 -4.45 -7.43 12.62
CA ASP A 67 -5.80 -6.96 12.32
C ASP A 67 -5.79 -5.49 11.86
N ASP A 68 -6.68 -4.63 12.36
CA ASP A 68 -6.67 -3.20 12.02
C ASP A 68 -5.76 -2.35 12.92
N SER A 69 -5.18 -2.94 13.97
CA SER A 69 -4.40 -2.22 14.97
C SER A 69 -3.11 -1.61 14.41
N TRP A 70 -2.53 -2.18 13.34
CA TRP A 70 -1.31 -1.67 12.69
C TRP A 70 -1.45 -0.22 12.22
N ARG A 71 -2.67 0.23 11.89
CA ARG A 71 -2.97 1.62 11.50
C ARG A 71 -2.70 2.61 12.63
N ARG A 72 -2.21 2.21 13.79
CA ARG A 72 -1.70 3.12 14.82
C ARG A 72 -0.24 3.48 14.64
N ARG A 73 0.54 2.62 13.97
CA ARG A 73 1.99 2.75 13.84
C ARG A 73 2.47 2.83 12.40
N VAL A 74 1.69 2.31 11.44
CA VAL A 74 2.07 2.30 10.02
C VAL A 74 1.03 3.06 9.20
N ARG A 75 1.52 3.89 8.25
CA ARG A 75 0.70 4.54 7.21
C ARG A 75 1.20 4.10 5.85
N LEU A 76 0.26 3.80 4.96
CA LEU A 76 0.51 3.44 3.58
C LEU A 76 -0.07 4.56 2.71
N LEU A 77 0.72 5.10 1.78
CA LEU A 77 0.27 6.07 0.78
C LEU A 77 0.79 5.65 -0.59
N ALA A 78 -0.09 5.44 -1.56
CA ALA A 78 0.26 5.13 -2.94
C ALA A 78 -0.17 6.28 -3.84
N PHE A 79 0.73 6.69 -4.73
CA PHE A 79 0.46 7.64 -5.79
C PHE A 79 0.71 6.97 -7.14
N ASP A 80 -0.29 6.92 -8.01
CA ASP A 80 -0.15 6.37 -9.36
C ASP A 80 -0.90 7.22 -10.38
N THR A 81 -0.53 7.08 -11.63
CA THR A 81 -1.13 7.73 -12.80
C THR A 81 -2.24 6.91 -13.47
N THR A 82 -2.53 5.72 -12.95
CA THR A 82 -3.68 4.90 -13.31
C THR A 82 -4.67 4.92 -12.17
N GLU A 83 -5.97 4.86 -12.46
CA GLU A 83 -7.03 4.74 -11.44
C GLU A 83 -7.19 3.29 -10.93
N GLU A 84 -6.62 2.33 -11.65
CA GLU A 84 -6.72 0.91 -11.32
C GLU A 84 -5.98 0.58 -10.02
N THR A 85 -6.66 -0.16 -9.14
CA THR A 85 -6.08 -0.67 -7.89
C THR A 85 -5.76 -2.14 -7.97
N PHE A 86 -4.55 -2.52 -7.54
CA PHE A 86 -4.23 -3.93 -7.33
C PHE A 86 -5.08 -4.52 -6.19
N GLN A 87 -5.50 -5.77 -6.40
CA GLN A 87 -6.16 -6.59 -5.40
C GLN A 87 -5.25 -7.76 -5.05
N MET A 88 -5.10 -8.01 -3.75
CA MET A 88 -4.29 -9.11 -3.23
C MET A 88 -5.18 -10.07 -2.45
N GLN A 89 -5.00 -11.37 -2.64
CA GLN A 89 -5.67 -12.35 -1.79
C GLN A 89 -5.01 -12.35 -0.41
N GLY A 90 -5.76 -11.97 0.62
CA GLY A 90 -5.40 -12.15 2.02
C GLY A 90 -6.14 -13.32 2.66
N GLU A 91 -5.82 -13.60 3.92
CA GLU A 91 -6.46 -14.66 4.71
C GLU A 91 -7.98 -14.42 4.86
N ASN A 92 -8.37 -13.14 5.03
CA ASN A 92 -9.76 -12.74 5.27
C ASN A 92 -10.49 -12.23 4.02
N GLY A 93 -9.93 -12.47 2.83
CA GLY A 93 -10.52 -12.04 1.55
C GLY A 93 -9.62 -11.12 0.73
N LEU A 94 -10.21 -10.43 -0.24
CA LEU A 94 -9.50 -9.52 -1.13
C LEU A 94 -9.11 -8.24 -0.37
N VAL A 95 -7.82 -7.91 -0.43
CA VAL A 95 -7.21 -6.72 0.15
C VAL A 95 -6.86 -5.75 -0.97
N THR A 96 -7.29 -4.51 -0.82
CA THR A 96 -6.92 -3.41 -1.72
C THR A 96 -6.60 -2.15 -0.92
N LEU A 97 -5.88 -1.23 -1.55
CA LEU A 97 -5.63 0.09 -0.97
C LEU A 97 -6.90 0.92 -1.03
N GLU A 98 -7.23 1.58 0.07
CA GLU A 98 -8.43 2.40 0.18
C GLU A 98 -8.27 3.69 -0.64
N ALA A 99 -9.17 3.93 -1.60
CA ALA A 99 -9.22 5.18 -2.36
C ALA A 99 -9.36 6.38 -1.42
N ASP A 100 -8.67 7.48 -1.73
CA ASP A 100 -8.65 8.74 -0.97
C ASP A 100 -8.11 8.65 0.47
N ALA A 101 -7.64 7.47 0.90
CA ALA A 101 -7.03 7.27 2.21
C ALA A 101 -5.61 6.68 2.12
N GLU A 102 -5.43 5.69 1.25
CA GLU A 102 -4.18 4.98 1.03
C GLU A 102 -3.75 5.03 -0.44
N PHE A 103 -4.67 5.29 -1.37
CA PHE A 103 -4.39 5.39 -2.79
C PHE A 103 -4.92 6.70 -3.39
N PHE A 104 -4.07 7.36 -4.16
CA PHE A 104 -4.35 8.65 -4.79
C PHE A 104 -3.97 8.60 -6.28
N ASP A 105 -4.97 8.74 -7.15
CA ASP A 105 -4.74 8.92 -8.59
C ASP A 105 -4.23 10.33 -8.88
N ILE A 106 -3.03 10.41 -9.43
CA ILE A 106 -2.36 11.63 -9.90
C ILE A 106 -2.27 11.69 -11.43
N GLY A 107 -2.96 10.79 -12.13
CA GLY A 107 -2.90 10.59 -13.57
C GLY A 107 -3.65 11.62 -14.40
N ASN A 108 -4.72 12.23 -13.87
CA ASN A 108 -5.55 13.17 -14.62
C ASN A 108 -4.87 14.55 -14.82
N VAL A 109 -3.87 14.60 -15.70
CA VAL A 109 -3.04 15.80 -15.94
C VAL A 109 -3.40 16.45 -17.27
N PRO A 110 -3.73 17.76 -17.30
CA PRO A 110 -4.09 18.47 -18.52
C PRO A 110 -2.85 18.88 -19.34
N VAL A 111 -2.14 17.88 -19.89
CA VAL A 111 -0.85 18.06 -20.62
C VAL A 111 -0.91 19.19 -21.65
N ASN A 112 -1.97 19.23 -22.47
CA ASN A 112 -2.14 20.26 -23.51
C ASN A 112 -2.23 21.67 -22.92
N SER A 113 -2.89 21.83 -21.77
CA SER A 113 -3.00 23.13 -21.09
C SER A 113 -1.67 23.55 -20.49
N ILE A 114 -0.94 22.59 -19.89
CA ILE A 114 0.39 22.82 -19.32
C ILE A 114 1.36 23.30 -20.40
N VAL A 115 1.40 22.60 -21.55
CA VAL A 115 2.29 22.96 -22.66
C VAL A 115 1.97 24.34 -23.22
N ARG A 116 0.69 24.67 -23.39
CA ARG A 116 0.26 26.00 -23.88
C ARG A 116 0.60 27.13 -22.92
N ASN A 117 0.61 26.86 -21.62
CA ASN A 117 0.82 27.86 -20.57
C ASN A 117 2.15 27.65 -19.84
N ILE A 118 3.15 27.04 -20.48
CA ILE A 118 4.37 26.59 -19.80
C ILE A 118 5.14 27.71 -19.11
N ASP A 119 5.08 28.94 -19.64
CA ASP A 119 5.72 30.12 -19.04
C ASP A 119 5.12 30.51 -17.68
N SER A 120 3.86 30.12 -17.41
CA SER A 120 3.22 30.27 -16.10
C SER A 120 3.53 29.12 -15.12
N GLN A 121 4.15 28.04 -15.61
CA GLN A 121 4.37 26.79 -14.87
C GLN A 121 5.87 26.62 -14.56
N ALA A 122 6.44 27.52 -13.75
CA ALA A 122 7.88 27.61 -13.52
C ALA A 122 8.55 26.26 -13.16
N ALA A 123 7.97 25.51 -12.21
CA ALA A 123 8.53 24.22 -11.77
C ALA A 123 8.52 23.16 -12.88
N ILE A 124 7.45 23.10 -13.68
CA ILE A 124 7.34 22.16 -14.80
C ILE A 124 8.28 22.57 -15.93
N LYS A 125 8.36 23.87 -16.24
CA LYS A 125 9.27 24.43 -17.25
C LYS A 125 10.73 24.15 -16.92
N GLU A 126 11.13 24.37 -15.67
CA GLU A 126 12.49 24.13 -15.19
C GLU A 126 12.90 22.65 -15.34
N ARG A 127 12.00 21.72 -14.95
CA ARG A 127 12.32 20.29 -14.89
C ARG A 127 12.09 19.54 -16.20
N LEU A 128 11.13 19.97 -17.02
CA LEU A 128 10.71 19.24 -18.23
C LEU A 128 10.87 20.06 -19.52
N GLY A 129 11.14 21.36 -19.47
CA GLY A 129 11.14 22.28 -20.62
C GLY A 129 11.77 21.73 -21.90
N PRO A 130 13.02 21.22 -21.86
CA PRO A 130 13.69 20.68 -23.05
C PRO A 130 13.03 19.42 -23.64
N VAL A 131 12.27 18.68 -22.82
CA VAL A 131 11.67 17.39 -23.17
C VAL A 131 10.20 17.55 -23.57
N LEU A 132 9.50 18.59 -23.09
CA LEU A 132 8.07 18.83 -23.34
C LEU A 132 7.71 18.85 -24.83
N ALA A 133 8.54 19.48 -25.66
CA ALA A 133 8.31 19.56 -27.11
C ALA A 133 8.35 18.19 -27.83
N LYS A 134 8.94 17.18 -27.18
CA LYS A 134 9.08 15.81 -27.69
C LYS A 134 8.03 14.86 -27.14
N LEU A 135 7.21 15.30 -26.20
CA LEU A 135 6.20 14.44 -25.60
C LEU A 135 4.99 14.30 -26.54
N PRO A 136 4.47 13.07 -26.69
CA PRO A 136 3.26 12.87 -27.47
C PRO A 136 2.12 13.66 -26.85
N VAL A 137 1.47 14.50 -27.65
CA VAL A 137 0.36 15.37 -27.24
C VAL A 137 -0.91 14.51 -27.15
N GLY A 138 -0.98 13.70 -26.11
CA GLY A 138 -2.09 12.81 -25.80
C GLY A 138 -2.15 12.67 -24.29
N VAL A 139 -3.28 13.09 -23.71
CA VAL A 139 -3.49 13.27 -22.27
C VAL A 139 -2.90 12.10 -21.49
N LEU A 140 -2.15 12.42 -20.43
CA LEU A 140 -1.87 11.46 -19.37
C LEU A 140 -3.22 10.99 -18.83
N ARG A 141 -3.68 9.84 -19.30
CA ARG A 141 -4.90 9.16 -18.86
C ARG A 141 -4.55 7.69 -18.85
N SER A 142 -4.76 7.06 -17.70
CA SER A 142 -4.51 5.63 -17.52
C SER A 142 -3.02 5.26 -17.67
N GLY A 143 -2.14 5.95 -16.92
CA GLY A 143 -0.73 5.62 -16.82
C GLY A 143 0.23 6.49 -17.63
N SER A 144 1.51 6.42 -17.26
CA SER A 144 2.61 7.19 -17.90
C SER A 144 3.15 6.58 -19.19
N LYS A 145 2.63 5.43 -19.65
CA LYS A 145 3.09 4.72 -20.88
C LYS A 145 4.60 4.49 -20.92
N GLN A 146 5.21 4.25 -19.76
CA GLN A 146 6.67 4.12 -19.57
C GLN A 146 7.49 5.38 -19.89
N LEU A 147 6.85 6.52 -20.11
CA LEU A 147 7.51 7.80 -20.34
C LEU A 147 7.73 8.51 -19.00
N ARG A 148 8.96 8.45 -18.46
CA ARG A 148 9.35 9.12 -17.21
C ARG A 148 8.95 10.60 -17.10
N PRO A 149 9.05 11.42 -18.17
CA PRO A 149 8.60 12.80 -18.12
C PRO A 149 7.13 12.96 -17.70
N PHE A 150 6.29 11.99 -18.04
CA PHE A 150 4.88 11.99 -17.68
C PHE A 150 4.65 11.67 -16.20
N GLY A 151 5.42 10.74 -15.61
CA GLY A 151 5.41 10.53 -14.16
C GLY A 151 5.81 11.78 -13.39
N LEU A 152 6.91 12.41 -13.81
CA LEU A 152 7.36 13.66 -13.19
C LEU A 152 6.33 14.80 -13.36
N MET A 153 5.71 14.92 -14.54
CA MET A 153 4.67 15.92 -14.77
C MET A 153 3.46 15.70 -13.85
N ALA A 154 3.03 14.45 -13.66
CA ALA A 154 1.95 14.10 -12.74
C ALA A 154 2.25 14.50 -11.30
N MET A 155 3.45 14.22 -10.83
CA MET A 155 3.92 14.59 -9.50
C MET A 155 3.99 16.11 -9.31
N LEU A 156 4.53 16.84 -10.29
CA LEU A 156 4.64 18.29 -10.23
C LEU A 156 3.28 18.98 -10.29
N TRP A 157 2.38 18.50 -11.15
CA TRP A 157 1.03 19.03 -11.28
C TRP A 157 0.22 18.81 -9.99
N ASN A 158 0.33 17.62 -9.39
CA ASN A 158 -0.37 17.26 -8.16
C ASN A 158 0.44 17.53 -6.89
N HIS A 159 1.52 18.33 -6.97
CA HIS A 159 2.42 18.58 -5.84
C HIS A 159 1.68 19.05 -4.57
N PRO A 160 0.71 20.00 -4.62
CA PRO A 160 -0.04 20.39 -3.43
C PRO A 160 -0.77 19.23 -2.76
N THR A 161 -1.41 18.36 -3.56
CA THR A 161 -2.13 17.18 -3.08
C THR A 161 -1.15 16.19 -2.44
N VAL A 162 -0.08 15.82 -3.15
CA VAL A 162 0.94 14.87 -2.65
C VAL A 162 1.54 15.35 -1.33
N VAL A 163 1.97 16.61 -1.26
CA VAL A 163 2.55 17.18 -0.04
C VAL A 163 1.50 17.27 1.09
N GLY A 164 0.26 17.60 0.77
CA GLY A 164 -0.84 17.60 1.73
C GLY A 164 -1.03 16.23 2.39
N GLN A 165 -1.10 15.17 1.57
CA GLN A 165 -1.27 13.79 2.06
C GLN A 165 -0.07 13.31 2.88
N LEU A 166 1.15 13.60 2.42
CA LEU A 166 2.37 13.28 3.18
C LEU A 166 2.38 13.98 4.55
N ARG A 167 2.06 15.28 4.60
CA ARG A 167 2.00 16.03 5.86
C ARG A 167 0.93 15.48 6.80
N GLN A 168 -0.25 15.16 6.27
CA GLN A 168 -1.33 14.58 7.06
C GLN A 168 -0.92 13.23 7.65
N ALA A 169 -0.29 12.36 6.87
CA ALA A 169 0.19 11.06 7.35
C ALA A 169 1.28 11.18 8.41
N LEU A 170 2.26 12.08 8.20
CA LEU A 170 3.30 12.36 9.18
C LEU A 170 2.72 12.92 10.48
N TRP A 171 1.76 13.85 10.39
CA TRP A 171 1.09 14.40 11.57
C TRP A 171 0.32 13.33 12.35
N MET A 172 -0.40 12.45 11.65
CA MET A 172 -1.10 11.33 12.27
C MET A 172 -0.14 10.37 12.98
N LEU A 173 1.03 10.10 12.40
CA LEU A 173 2.05 9.24 13.01
C LEU A 173 2.73 9.90 14.21
N ALA A 174 2.91 11.22 14.18
CA ALA A 174 3.49 11.99 15.28
C ALA A 174 2.53 12.15 16.47
N GLY A 175 1.22 12.30 16.22
CA GLY A 175 0.26 12.81 17.22
C GLY A 175 -0.72 11.81 17.84
N ARG A 176 -0.83 10.55 17.38
CA ARG A 176 -1.92 9.66 17.84
C ARG A 176 -1.62 8.74 19.04
N ASN A 177 -0.36 8.51 19.44
CA ASN A 177 -0.05 7.43 20.39
C ASN A 177 1.03 7.72 21.44
N GLN A 178 1.44 8.97 21.64
CA GLN A 178 2.38 9.24 22.72
C GLN A 178 1.63 9.29 24.07
N THR A 179 1.56 8.16 24.76
CA THR A 179 1.54 8.18 26.23
C THR A 179 2.76 8.96 26.69
N LEU A 180 2.68 9.71 27.81
CA LEU A 180 3.77 10.55 28.34
C LEU A 180 5.14 9.84 28.38
N GLU A 181 5.18 8.51 28.55
CA GLU A 181 6.41 7.70 28.53
C GLU A 181 7.06 7.53 27.15
N GLN A 182 6.29 7.60 26.05
CA GLN A 182 6.82 7.52 24.67
C GLN A 182 7.35 8.88 24.17
N VAL A 183 6.96 9.99 24.80
CA VAL A 183 7.48 11.34 24.51
C VAL A 183 8.96 11.43 24.92
N THR A 184 9.35 10.72 25.98
CA THR A 184 10.70 10.72 26.55
C THR A 184 11.72 10.02 25.65
N GLN A 185 11.27 9.12 24.76
CA GLN A 185 12.09 8.58 23.69
C GLN A 185 11.72 9.31 22.40
N GLN A 186 12.54 10.28 21.97
CA GLN A 186 12.45 10.92 20.66
C GLN A 186 12.68 9.90 19.53
N GLN A 187 11.71 9.00 19.30
CA GLN A 187 11.74 8.09 18.17
C GLN A 187 11.24 8.87 16.96
N GLY A 188 12.13 9.18 16.02
CA GLY A 188 11.77 9.73 14.71
C GLY A 188 10.80 8.82 13.93
N ILE A 189 10.30 9.29 12.79
CA ILE A 189 9.41 8.52 11.91
C ILE A 189 10.27 7.86 10.83
N ASN A 190 10.11 6.55 10.62
CA ASN A 190 10.72 5.88 9.47
C ASN A 190 9.91 6.21 8.22
N VAL A 191 10.59 6.58 7.13
CA VAL A 191 9.94 6.83 5.83
C VAL A 191 10.59 5.94 4.78
N PHE A 192 9.78 5.13 4.12
CA PHE A 192 10.20 4.27 3.02
C PHE A 192 9.52 4.73 1.73
N ILE A 193 10.27 4.79 0.64
CA ILE A 193 9.75 5.08 -0.70
C ILE A 193 9.96 3.83 -1.55
N CYS A 194 8.85 3.29 -2.07
CA CYS A 194 8.82 2.06 -2.85
C CYS A 194 8.37 2.40 -4.27
N CYS A 195 9.25 2.19 -5.24
CA CYS A 195 8.94 2.41 -6.64
C CYS A 195 9.77 1.47 -7.53
N SER A 196 9.43 1.42 -8.82
CA SER A 196 10.26 0.77 -9.83
C SER A 196 11.16 1.79 -10.53
N LEU A 197 12.45 1.48 -10.64
CA LEU A 197 13.45 2.31 -11.35
C LEU A 197 13.28 2.31 -12.88
N VAL A 198 12.52 1.35 -13.41
CA VAL A 198 12.30 1.19 -14.85
C VAL A 198 10.91 1.63 -15.30
N GLY A 199 10.01 1.95 -14.37
CA GLY A 199 8.64 2.40 -14.67
C GLY A 199 8.55 3.89 -14.98
N GLY A 200 7.58 4.31 -15.80
CA GLY A 200 7.44 5.72 -16.17
C GLY A 200 6.88 6.64 -15.07
N THR A 201 6.24 6.09 -14.03
CA THR A 201 5.62 6.88 -12.95
C THR A 201 6.52 6.98 -11.73
N GLY A 202 7.18 5.88 -11.37
CA GLY A 202 7.98 5.79 -10.15
C GLY A 202 9.46 6.19 -10.29
N SER A 203 10.00 6.23 -11.51
CA SER A 203 11.40 6.62 -11.78
C SER A 203 11.52 8.06 -12.27
#